data_AF-A0A0S8DFZ7-F1
#
_entry.id   AF-A0A0S8DFZ7-F1
#
_cell.length_a   1.000
_cell.length_b   1.000
_cell.length_c   1.000
_cell.angle_alpha   90.00
_cell.angle_beta   90.00
_cell.angle_gamma   90.00
#
_symmetry.space_group_name_H-M   'P 1'
#
loop_
_entity.id
_entity.type
_entity.pdbx_description
1 polymer ?
#
loop_
_entity_poly.entity_id
_entity_poly.type
_entity_poly.pdbx_seq_one_letter_code
_entity_poly.pdbx_strand_id
1 'polypeptide(L)'
;MTGKRPCGFTLVEMLVAVSLVGLLGVIAWRGLDHVIDQRERISLQDAQVERLIRTIAQIERDIDERVADALLVGPTEVSAALPRSMAIVVDEQSRQRITILRRHPVGPGTVRASYSLDDDRLIRASVSQTYEQPDRIALLDGIAGFRTRLLSQQGWVDIDAIGDSRALAIEISIERVSGERYTKVMPL
;
A
#
# COMPACT_ATOMS: atom_id res chain seq x y z
N MET A 1 71.29 -40.22 -4.88
CA MET A 1 70.01 -39.67 -4.37
C MET A 1 70.30 -38.28 -3.83
N THR A 2 70.16 -37.23 -4.65
CA THR A 2 70.48 -35.85 -4.26
C THR A 2 69.28 -35.25 -3.54
N GLY A 3 69.36 -35.18 -2.20
CA GLY A 3 68.36 -34.53 -1.37
C GLY A 3 68.42 -33.01 -1.55
N LYS A 4 67.31 -32.41 -2.02
CA LYS A 4 67.13 -30.95 -2.03
C LYS A 4 67.16 -30.42 -0.60
N ARG A 5 67.97 -29.39 -0.33
CA ARG A 5 67.99 -28.69 0.96
C ARG A 5 66.68 -27.90 1.14
N PRO A 6 66.03 -27.95 2.30
CA PRO A 6 64.87 -27.09 2.57
C PRO A 6 65.32 -25.62 2.62
N CYS A 7 64.70 -24.77 1.80
CA CYS A 7 64.88 -23.33 1.89
C CYS A 7 64.06 -22.80 3.07
N GLY A 8 64.71 -22.09 3.99
CA GLY A 8 64.05 -21.43 5.12
C GLY A 8 63.27 -20.20 4.68
N PHE A 9 62.09 -20.01 5.25
CA PHE A 9 61.18 -18.89 5.00
C PHE A 9 61.81 -17.57 5.47
N THR A 10 61.75 -16.51 4.66
CA THR A 10 62.36 -15.22 5.05
C THR A 10 61.42 -14.38 5.92
N LEU A 11 61.97 -13.48 6.73
CA LEU A 11 61.19 -12.57 7.59
C LEU A 11 60.28 -11.65 6.76
N VAL A 12 60.75 -11.27 5.56
CA VAL A 12 59.97 -10.51 4.57
C VAL A 12 58.78 -11.33 4.06
N GLU A 13 58.95 -12.63 3.84
CA GLU A 13 57.89 -13.53 3.38
C GLU A 13 56.77 -13.67 4.42
N MET A 14 57.13 -13.74 5.71
CA MET A 14 56.18 -13.75 6.83
C MET A 14 55.42 -12.42 6.92
N LEU A 15 56.12 -11.29 6.77
CA LEU A 15 55.51 -9.96 6.80
C LEU A 15 54.49 -9.78 5.66
N VAL A 16 54.85 -10.19 4.45
CA VAL A 16 53.97 -10.14 3.29
C VAL A 16 52.78 -11.07 3.48
N ALA A 17 53.00 -12.29 3.98
CA ALA A 17 51.93 -13.24 4.23
C ALA A 17 50.89 -12.69 5.23
N VAL A 18 51.33 -12.17 6.38
CA VAL A 18 50.42 -11.59 7.38
C VAL A 18 49.71 -10.35 6.85
N SER A 19 50.40 -9.51 6.06
CA SER A 19 49.81 -8.32 5.44
C SER A 19 48.71 -8.68 4.44
N LEU A 20 48.94 -9.70 3.60
CA LEU A 20 47.95 -10.19 2.64
C LEU A 20 46.75 -10.83 3.33
N VAL A 21 46.97 -11.67 4.35
CA VAL A 21 45.89 -12.28 5.13
C VAL A 21 45.08 -11.21 5.88
N GLY A 22 45.74 -10.20 6.43
CA GLY A 22 45.08 -9.06 7.07
C GLY A 22 44.21 -8.27 6.09
N LEU A 23 44.73 -7.98 4.89
CA LEU A 23 43.97 -7.30 3.84
C LEU A 23 42.76 -8.12 3.38
N LEU A 24 42.95 -9.43 3.17
CA LEU A 24 41.86 -10.35 2.83
C LEU A 24 40.80 -10.40 3.92
N GLY A 25 41.20 -10.40 5.20
CA GLY A 25 40.28 -10.33 6.34
C GLY A 25 39.45 -9.05 6.36
N VAL A 26 40.06 -7.90 6.11
CA VAL A 26 39.36 -6.60 6.03
C VAL A 26 38.39 -6.56 4.84
N ILE A 27 38.80 -7.06 3.67
CA ILE A 27 37.94 -7.12 2.47
C ILE A 27 36.76 -8.08 2.70
N ALA A 28 36.99 -9.23 3.33
CA ALA A 28 35.94 -10.19 3.65
C ALA A 28 34.92 -9.59 4.64
N TRP A 29 35.39 -8.90 5.68
CA TRP A 29 34.52 -8.19 6.64
C TRP A 29 33.73 -7.07 5.95
N ARG A 30 34.39 -6.23 5.15
CA ARG A 30 33.73 -5.13 4.40
C ARG A 30 32.75 -5.63 3.35
N GLY A 31 33.05 -6.74 2.69
CA GLY A 31 32.15 -7.38 1.73
C GLY A 31 30.94 -8.00 2.42
N LEU A 32 31.12 -8.59 3.60
CA LEU A 32 30.04 -9.13 4.41
C LEU A 32 29.11 -8.01 4.93
N ASP A 33 29.68 -6.93 5.47
CA ASP A 33 28.93 -5.75 5.92
C ASP A 33 28.10 -5.16 4.77
N HIS A 34 28.67 -5.04 3.57
CA HIS A 34 27.95 -4.50 2.41
C HIS A 34 26.76 -5.37 1.99
N VAL A 35 26.91 -6.69 2.02
CA VAL A 35 25.83 -7.63 1.69
C VAL A 35 24.74 -7.64 2.77
N ILE A 36 25.11 -7.49 4.05
CA ILE A 36 24.17 -7.40 5.17
C ILE A 36 23.34 -6.09 5.06
N ASP A 37 24.01 -4.95 4.84
CA ASP A 37 23.36 -3.64 4.67
C ASP A 37 22.42 -3.61 3.45
N GLN A 38 22.81 -4.25 2.34
CA GLN A 38 21.96 -4.37 1.15
C GLN A 38 20.72 -5.24 1.40
N ARG A 39 20.85 -6.33 2.16
CA ARG A 39 19.71 -7.18 2.51
C ARG A 39 18.71 -6.48 3.42
N GLU A 40 19.18 -5.68 4.37
CA GLU A 40 18.30 -4.93 5.28
C GLU A 40 17.48 -3.87 4.53
N ARG A 41 18.10 -3.15 3.57
CA ARG A 41 17.40 -2.18 2.72
C ARG A 41 16.35 -2.83 1.81
N ILE A 42 16.65 -3.99 1.23
CA ILE A 42 15.71 -4.74 0.38
C ILE A 42 14.52 -5.24 1.22
N SER A 43 14.78 -5.77 2.42
CA SER A 43 13.71 -6.28 3.30
C SER A 43 12.73 -5.19 3.77
N LEU A 44 13.22 -3.98 4.05
CA LEU A 44 12.37 -2.84 4.43
C LEU A 44 11.51 -2.34 3.27
N GLN A 45 12.06 -2.31 2.05
CA GLN A 45 11.31 -1.95 0.85
C GLN A 45 10.21 -2.99 0.54
N ASP A 46 10.52 -4.28 0.67
CA ASP A 46 9.55 -5.36 0.46
C ASP A 46 8.36 -5.25 1.41
N ALA A 47 8.59 -4.99 2.71
CA ALA A 47 7.53 -4.85 3.70
C ALA A 47 6.59 -3.66 3.43
N GLN A 48 7.11 -2.61 2.78
CA GLN A 48 6.33 -1.41 2.44
C GLN A 48 5.48 -1.64 1.19
N VAL A 49 6.04 -2.27 0.16
CA VAL A 49 5.31 -2.69 -1.04
C VAL A 49 4.22 -3.70 -0.68
N GLU A 50 4.52 -4.67 0.18
CA GLU A 50 3.54 -5.66 0.63
C GLU A 50 2.37 -5.01 1.40
N ARG A 51 2.65 -4.01 2.25
CA ARG A 51 1.60 -3.22 2.92
C ARG A 51 0.73 -2.45 1.93
N LEU A 52 1.33 -1.84 0.91
CA LEU A 52 0.59 -1.16 -0.15
C LEU A 52 -0.29 -2.13 -0.94
N ILE A 53 0.24 -3.28 -1.35
CA ILE A 53 -0.53 -4.31 -2.09
C ILE A 53 -1.70 -4.80 -1.24
N ARG A 54 -1.47 -5.08 0.06
CA ARG A 54 -2.55 -5.44 0.99
C ARG A 54 -3.62 -4.35 1.11
N THR A 55 -3.21 -3.09 1.15
CA THR A 55 -4.10 -1.93 1.20
C THR A 55 -4.98 -1.85 -0.05
N ILE A 56 -4.38 -1.94 -1.23
CA ILE A 56 -5.12 -1.93 -2.51
C ILE A 56 -6.08 -3.12 -2.58
N ALA A 57 -5.61 -4.32 -2.24
CA ALA A 57 -6.44 -5.52 -2.24
C ALA A 57 -7.58 -5.44 -1.22
N GLN A 58 -7.38 -4.75 -0.09
CA GLN A 58 -8.45 -4.51 0.89
C GLN A 58 -9.52 -3.59 0.33
N ILE A 59 -9.14 -2.53 -0.38
CA ILE A 59 -10.09 -1.61 -1.04
C ILE A 59 -10.86 -2.33 -2.14
N GLU A 60 -10.16 -3.09 -2.99
CA GLU A 60 -10.75 -3.87 -4.08
C GLU A 60 -11.80 -4.87 -3.54
N ARG A 61 -11.44 -5.63 -2.49
CA ARG A 61 -12.40 -6.54 -1.83
C ARG A 61 -13.62 -5.80 -1.25
N ASP A 62 -13.42 -4.64 -0.62
CA ASP A 62 -14.54 -3.89 -0.05
C ASP A 62 -15.51 -3.39 -1.15
N ILE A 63 -14.98 -3.00 -2.32
CA ILE A 63 -15.77 -2.61 -3.49
C ILE A 63 -16.48 -3.83 -4.10
N ASP A 64 -15.78 -4.94 -4.30
CA ASP A 64 -16.34 -6.15 -4.91
C ASP A 64 -17.45 -6.78 -4.04
N GLU A 65 -17.29 -6.73 -2.71
CA GLU A 65 -18.26 -7.25 -1.76
C GLU A 65 -19.34 -6.24 -1.34
N ARG A 66 -19.43 -5.11 -2.05
CA ARG A 66 -20.48 -4.11 -1.82
C ARG A 66 -21.87 -4.75 -1.95
N VAL A 67 -22.81 -4.25 -1.17
CA VAL A 67 -24.21 -4.68 -1.27
C VAL A 67 -24.75 -4.27 -2.64
N ALA A 68 -25.39 -5.20 -3.34
CA ALA A 68 -26.02 -4.91 -4.62
C ALA A 68 -27.16 -3.89 -4.44
N ASP A 69 -27.26 -2.91 -5.35
CA ASP A 69 -28.23 -1.82 -5.28
C ASP A 69 -29.68 -2.30 -5.18
N ALA A 70 -29.98 -3.46 -5.77
CA ALA A 70 -31.29 -4.11 -5.74
C ALA A 70 -31.72 -4.55 -4.31
N LEU A 71 -30.77 -4.72 -3.38
CA LEU A 71 -31.03 -5.15 -2.01
C LEU A 71 -31.19 -3.96 -1.05
N LEU A 72 -30.98 -2.73 -1.51
CA LEU A 72 -31.07 -1.52 -0.68
C LEU A 72 -32.47 -0.92 -0.74
N VAL A 73 -33.12 -0.76 0.41
CA VAL A 73 -34.49 -0.22 0.56
C VAL A 73 -34.42 1.21 1.14
N GLY A 74 -35.14 2.16 0.52
CA GLY A 74 -35.31 3.53 1.01
C GLY A 74 -34.85 4.62 0.02
N PRO A 75 -35.38 5.86 0.13
CA PRO A 75 -34.92 6.99 -0.68
C PRO A 75 -33.44 7.26 -0.38
N THR A 76 -32.65 7.53 -1.41
CA THR A 76 -31.20 7.70 -1.29
C THR A 76 -30.87 9.11 -1.77
N GLU A 77 -30.57 10.03 -0.86
CA GLU A 77 -29.98 11.35 -1.17
C GLU A 77 -28.50 11.20 -1.58
N VAL A 78 -28.21 10.22 -2.42
CA VAL A 78 -26.86 9.84 -2.83
C VAL A 78 -26.74 10.10 -4.31
N SER A 79 -25.57 10.59 -4.74
CA SER A 79 -25.25 10.88 -6.13
C SER A 79 -25.72 9.74 -7.05
N ALA A 80 -26.56 10.07 -8.04
CA ALA A 80 -27.06 9.13 -9.05
C ALA A 80 -25.93 8.50 -9.87
N ALA A 81 -24.74 9.10 -9.83
CA ALA A 81 -23.57 8.64 -10.55
C ALA A 81 -22.95 7.35 -9.97
N LEU A 82 -23.02 7.14 -8.65
CA LEU A 82 -22.40 6.00 -7.98
C LEU A 82 -23.43 4.90 -7.67
N PRO A 83 -23.00 3.63 -7.55
CA PRO A 83 -23.85 2.60 -6.96
C PRO A 83 -24.34 3.01 -5.58
N ARG A 84 -25.59 2.64 -5.24
CA ARG A 84 -26.26 3.07 -4.00
C ARG A 84 -25.57 2.60 -2.72
N SER A 85 -24.75 1.55 -2.81
CA SER A 85 -23.91 1.07 -1.71
C SER A 85 -22.65 1.91 -1.50
N MET A 86 -22.39 2.95 -2.30
CA MET A 86 -21.20 3.78 -2.19
C MET A 86 -21.53 5.26 -2.11
N ALA A 87 -20.68 5.98 -1.39
CA ALA A 87 -20.70 7.44 -1.35
C ALA A 87 -19.27 7.95 -1.24
N ILE A 88 -18.97 9.04 -1.94
CA ILE A 88 -17.69 9.74 -1.81
C ILE A 88 -18.03 11.15 -1.37
N VAL A 89 -17.50 11.54 -0.21
CA VAL A 89 -17.66 12.88 0.35
C VAL A 89 -16.32 13.58 0.27
N VAL A 90 -16.32 14.78 -0.28
CA VAL A 90 -15.18 15.69 -0.29
C VAL A 90 -15.43 16.76 0.77
N ASP A 91 -14.48 16.97 1.68
CA ASP A 91 -14.56 18.05 2.66
C ASP A 91 -14.03 19.38 2.10
N GLU A 92 -14.14 20.46 2.89
CA GLU A 92 -13.66 21.79 2.52
C GLU A 92 -12.14 21.84 2.26
N GLN A 93 -11.39 20.88 2.79
CA GLN A 93 -9.94 20.72 2.59
C GLN A 93 -9.60 19.86 1.37
N SER A 94 -10.60 19.52 0.53
CA SER A 94 -10.46 18.61 -0.62
C SER A 94 -10.02 17.19 -0.22
N ARG A 95 -10.22 16.78 1.03
CA ARG A 95 -9.96 15.40 1.47
C ARG A 95 -11.17 14.55 1.16
N GLN A 96 -10.90 13.39 0.60
CA GLN A 96 -11.93 12.47 0.17
C GLN A 96 -12.15 11.38 1.21
N ARG A 97 -13.40 11.13 1.54
CA ARG A 97 -13.85 9.97 2.29
C ARG A 97 -14.74 9.10 1.43
N ILE A 98 -14.24 7.92 1.06
CA ILE A 98 -15.01 6.89 0.37
C ILE A 98 -15.74 6.08 1.43
N THR A 99 -17.03 5.86 1.27
CA THR A 99 -17.85 5.01 2.12
C THR A 99 -18.45 3.90 1.27
N ILE A 100 -18.33 2.67 1.73
CA ILE A 100 -18.79 1.47 1.04
C ILE A 100 -19.62 0.64 2.03
N LEU A 101 -20.85 0.36 1.65
CA LEU A 101 -21.74 -0.55 2.36
C LEU A 101 -21.54 -1.95 1.77
N ARG A 102 -20.90 -2.83 2.53
CA ARG A 102 -20.60 -4.21 2.13
C ARG A 102 -21.31 -5.23 3.01
N ARG A 103 -21.37 -6.48 2.55
CA ARG A 103 -21.86 -7.59 3.37
C ARG A 103 -20.95 -7.79 4.59
N HIS A 104 -21.54 -8.13 5.74
CA HIS A 104 -20.76 -8.49 6.91
C HIS A 104 -19.95 -9.78 6.63
N PRO A 105 -18.65 -9.85 6.95
CA PRO A 105 -17.77 -10.94 6.49
C PRO A 105 -18.08 -12.31 7.12
N VAL A 106 -18.56 -12.33 8.37
CA VAL A 106 -18.74 -13.57 9.17
C VAL A 106 -20.20 -13.80 9.58
N GLY A 107 -21.14 -13.00 9.07
CA GLY A 107 -22.51 -13.04 9.58
C GLY A 107 -23.53 -12.29 8.74
N PRO A 108 -24.81 -12.33 9.12
CA PRO A 108 -25.83 -11.54 8.46
C PRO A 108 -25.62 -10.03 8.71
N GLY A 109 -26.17 -9.22 7.81
CA GLY A 109 -26.12 -7.76 7.92
C GLY A 109 -25.03 -7.12 7.07
N THR A 110 -24.81 -5.84 7.32
CA THR A 110 -23.91 -5.00 6.53
C THR A 110 -22.87 -4.34 7.41
N VAL A 111 -21.70 -4.09 6.82
CA VAL A 111 -20.65 -3.26 7.40
C VAL A 111 -20.48 -2.04 6.52
N ARG A 112 -20.43 -0.87 7.13
CA ARG A 112 -20.02 0.36 6.47
C ARG A 112 -18.53 0.51 6.64
N ALA A 113 -17.77 0.24 5.58
CA ALA A 113 -16.35 0.53 5.51
C ALA A 113 -16.17 1.96 4.98
N SER A 114 -15.23 2.70 5.55
CA SER A 114 -14.89 4.03 5.08
C SER A 114 -13.38 4.20 5.02
N TYR A 115 -12.91 4.90 3.99
CA TYR A 115 -11.51 5.16 3.73
C TYR A 115 -11.30 6.66 3.70
N SER A 116 -10.37 7.14 4.51
CA SER A 116 -10.01 8.55 4.59
C SER A 116 -8.54 8.69 4.90
N LEU A 117 -7.90 9.70 4.32
CA LEU A 117 -6.58 10.14 4.74
C LEU A 117 -6.74 10.93 6.06
N ASP A 118 -6.00 10.55 7.10
CA ASP A 118 -5.87 11.23 8.39
C ASP A 118 -4.41 11.64 8.59
N ASP A 119 -4.12 12.95 8.52
CA ASP A 119 -2.76 13.48 8.36
C ASP A 119 -1.99 12.80 7.22
N ASP A 120 -1.02 11.94 7.52
CA ASP A 120 -0.22 11.18 6.56
C ASP A 120 -0.59 9.69 6.51
N ARG A 121 -1.72 9.29 7.11
CA ARG A 121 -2.13 7.88 7.24
C ARG A 121 -3.44 7.61 6.53
N LEU A 122 -3.44 6.63 5.64
CA LEU A 122 -4.67 6.11 5.07
C LEU A 122 -5.34 5.20 6.10
N ILE A 123 -6.49 5.62 6.62
CA ILE A 123 -7.26 4.89 7.62
C ILE A 123 -8.47 4.25 6.97
N ARG A 124 -8.71 2.99 7.34
CA ARG A 124 -9.99 2.31 7.13
C ARG A 124 -10.75 2.24 8.43
N ALA A 125 -11.97 2.77 8.47
CA ALA A 125 -12.89 2.62 9.58
C ALA A 125 -14.07 1.74 9.18
N SER A 126 -14.41 0.75 9.99
CA SER A 126 -15.58 -0.11 9.78
C SER A 126 -16.56 -0.03 10.94
N VAL A 127 -17.82 0.22 10.61
CA VAL A 127 -18.95 0.20 11.56
C VAL A 127 -19.91 -0.89 11.12
N SER A 128 -20.29 -1.77 12.05
CA SER A 128 -21.32 -2.80 11.80
C SER A 128 -22.68 -2.34 12.34
N GLN A 129 -23.78 -2.92 11.87
CA GLN A 129 -25.09 -2.61 12.45
C GLN A 129 -25.22 -3.02 13.93
N THR A 130 -24.46 -4.04 14.35
CA THR A 130 -24.50 -4.58 15.72
C THR A 130 -23.60 -3.80 16.69
N TYR A 131 -22.54 -3.19 16.17
CA TYR A 131 -21.55 -2.42 16.95
C TYR A 131 -21.33 -1.07 16.29
N GLU A 132 -21.90 -0.02 16.90
CA GLU A 132 -21.85 1.35 16.38
C GLU A 132 -20.48 2.02 16.52
N GLN A 133 -19.61 1.51 17.40
CA GLN A 133 -18.28 2.05 17.55
C GLN A 133 -17.39 1.63 16.36
N PRO A 134 -16.77 2.58 15.64
CA PRO A 134 -15.94 2.25 14.49
C PRO A 134 -14.65 1.55 14.90
N ASP A 135 -14.39 0.40 14.29
CA ASP A 135 -13.06 -0.22 14.28
C ASP A 135 -12.18 0.53 13.26
N ARG A 136 -11.07 1.14 13.71
CA ARG A 136 -10.20 1.97 12.87
C ARG A 136 -8.83 1.30 12.73
N ILE A 137 -8.42 1.08 11.48
CA ILE A 137 -7.14 0.46 11.13
C ILE A 137 -6.36 1.41 10.23
N ALA A 138 -5.14 1.78 10.64
CA ALA A 138 -4.19 2.45 9.76
C ALA A 138 -3.65 1.43 8.74
N LEU A 139 -3.97 1.62 7.47
CA LEU A 139 -3.59 0.70 6.40
C LEU A 139 -2.18 1.00 5.88
N LEU A 140 -1.88 2.29 5.73
CA LEU A 140 -0.63 2.75 5.14
C LEU A 140 -0.25 4.13 5.66
N ASP A 141 1.01 4.32 6.03
CA ASP A 141 1.57 5.60 6.49
C ASP A 141 2.39 6.29 5.39
N GLY A 142 2.72 7.56 5.57
CA GLY A 142 3.51 8.34 4.61
C GLY A 142 2.77 8.64 3.32
N ILE A 143 1.48 8.98 3.43
CA ILE A 143 0.58 9.30 2.33
C ILE A 143 0.43 10.81 2.21
N ALA A 144 0.79 11.34 1.05
CA ALA A 144 0.63 12.75 0.69
C ALA A 144 -0.74 13.03 0.06
N GLY A 145 -1.38 12.02 -0.54
CA GLY A 145 -2.66 12.20 -1.21
C GLY A 145 -3.44 10.92 -1.37
N PHE A 146 -4.77 11.03 -1.23
CA PHE A 146 -5.74 9.98 -1.53
C PHE A 146 -6.87 10.60 -2.33
N ARG A 147 -7.00 10.19 -3.60
CA ARG A 147 -7.96 10.78 -4.55
C ARG A 147 -8.68 9.71 -5.35
N THR A 148 -9.84 10.09 -5.86
CA THR A 148 -10.68 9.27 -6.72
C THR A 148 -11.07 10.04 -7.96
N ARG A 149 -11.11 9.31 -9.07
CA ARG A 149 -11.69 9.74 -10.34
C ARG A 149 -12.68 8.69 -10.79
N LEU A 150 -13.66 9.10 -11.57
CA LEU A 150 -14.72 8.23 -12.05
C LEU A 150 -14.68 8.21 -13.57
N LEU A 151 -14.85 7.03 -14.15
CA LEU A 151 -15.01 6.86 -15.58
C LEU A 151 -16.51 6.93 -15.90
N SER A 152 -16.94 7.93 -16.66
CA SER A 152 -18.29 7.99 -17.24
C SER A 152 -18.26 7.65 -18.73
N GLN A 153 -19.41 7.71 -19.41
CA GLN A 153 -19.47 7.57 -20.87
C GLN A 153 -18.71 8.69 -21.62
N GLN A 154 -18.49 9.84 -20.97
CA GLN A 154 -17.79 10.99 -21.51
C GLN A 154 -16.27 10.95 -21.20
N GLY A 155 -15.81 9.96 -20.43
CA GLY A 155 -14.42 9.78 -20.05
C GLY A 155 -14.16 9.96 -18.56
N TRP A 156 -12.90 10.21 -18.21
CA TRP A 156 -12.48 10.36 -16.81
C TRP A 156 -12.83 11.74 -16.25
N VAL A 157 -13.59 11.76 -15.17
CA VAL A 157 -14.03 12.97 -14.47
C VAL A 157 -13.69 12.89 -12.99
N ASP A 158 -13.45 14.04 -12.37
CA ASP A 158 -13.31 14.12 -10.91
C ASP A 158 -14.68 13.96 -10.25
N ILE A 159 -14.69 13.53 -8.98
CA ILE A 159 -15.93 13.26 -8.23
C ILE A 159 -16.88 14.46 -8.20
N ASP A 160 -16.36 15.68 -8.09
CA ASP A 160 -17.18 16.90 -8.01
C ASP A 160 -17.79 17.27 -9.36
N ALA A 161 -17.27 16.72 -10.46
CA ALA A 161 -17.65 17.05 -11.83
C ALA A 161 -18.54 16.00 -12.50
N ILE A 162 -18.84 14.87 -11.85
CA ILE A 162 -19.56 13.76 -12.49
C ILE A 162 -21.03 14.10 -12.82
N GLY A 163 -21.65 14.99 -12.05
CA GLY A 163 -23.06 15.33 -12.18
C GLY A 163 -23.95 14.09 -12.09
N ASP A 164 -24.89 13.96 -13.03
CA ASP A 164 -25.81 12.81 -13.11
C ASP A 164 -25.28 11.65 -13.97
N SER A 165 -24.05 11.75 -14.48
CA SER A 165 -23.49 10.71 -15.35
C SER A 165 -23.14 9.47 -14.55
N ARG A 166 -23.73 8.31 -14.89
CA ARG A 166 -23.39 7.04 -14.23
C ARG A 166 -21.90 6.71 -14.39
N ALA A 167 -21.24 6.45 -13.27
CA ALA A 167 -19.88 5.95 -13.23
C ALA A 167 -19.86 4.46 -13.64
N LEU A 168 -18.94 4.13 -14.53
CA LEU A 168 -18.65 2.78 -15.04
C LEU A 168 -17.48 2.14 -14.29
N ALA A 169 -16.54 2.97 -13.82
CA ALA A 169 -15.38 2.54 -13.05
C ALA A 169 -14.95 3.65 -12.09
N ILE A 170 -14.24 3.25 -11.05
CA ILE A 170 -13.54 4.14 -10.12
C ILE A 170 -12.04 3.94 -10.26
N GLU A 171 -11.31 5.04 -10.35
CA GLU A 171 -9.87 5.11 -10.21
C GLU A 171 -9.55 5.61 -8.81
N ILE A 172 -8.69 4.89 -8.10
CA ILE A 172 -8.18 5.28 -6.80
C ILE A 172 -6.69 5.53 -6.95
N SER A 173 -6.26 6.74 -6.58
CA SER A 173 -4.86 7.15 -6.60
C SER A 173 -4.37 7.42 -5.18
N ILE A 174 -3.25 6.78 -4.84
CA ILE A 174 -2.53 6.94 -3.58
C ILE A 174 -1.17 7.55 -3.91
N GLU A 175 -0.89 8.72 -3.36
CA GLU A 175 0.38 9.44 -3.52
C GLU A 175 1.17 9.38 -2.21
N ARG A 176 2.43 8.97 -2.29
CA ARG A 176 3.35 8.83 -1.17
C ARG A 176 4.11 10.13 -0.95
N VAL A 177 4.53 10.39 0.29
CA VAL A 177 5.41 11.54 0.60
C VAL A 177 6.78 11.41 -0.11
N SER A 178 7.19 10.19 -0.49
CA SER A 178 8.35 9.93 -1.34
C SER A 178 8.18 10.39 -2.80
N GLY A 179 6.97 10.76 -3.22
CA GLY A 179 6.63 11.18 -4.59
C GLY A 179 6.10 10.06 -5.50
N GLU A 180 6.08 8.81 -5.02
CA GLU A 180 5.52 7.69 -5.76
C GLU A 180 3.99 7.78 -5.81
N ARG A 181 3.39 7.57 -6.98
CA ARG A 181 1.93 7.53 -7.16
C ARG A 181 1.50 6.16 -7.66
N TYR A 182 0.58 5.54 -6.93
CA TYR A 182 -0.03 4.27 -7.27
C TYR A 182 -1.49 4.49 -7.65
N THR A 183 -1.90 3.90 -8.76
CA THR A 183 -3.26 4.05 -9.27
C THR A 183 -3.83 2.68 -9.57
N LYS A 184 -5.08 2.46 -9.15
CA LYS A 184 -5.80 1.23 -9.43
C LYS A 184 -7.21 1.59 -9.89
N VAL A 185 -7.66 0.94 -10.96
CA VAL A 185 -8.99 1.11 -11.54
C VAL A 185 -9.82 -0.13 -11.24
N MET A 186 -11.06 0.07 -10.82
CA MET A 186 -12.02 -0.98 -10.50
C MET A 186 -13.35 -0.69 -11.20
N PRO A 187 -14.03 -1.69 -11.78
CA PRO A 187 -15.37 -1.52 -12.31
C PRO A 187 -16.37 -1.27 -11.17
N LEU A 188 -17.45 -0.54 -11.48
CA LEU A 188 -18.53 -0.25 -10.52
C LEU A 188 -19.83 -0.99 -10.84
#